data_AF-A0A7W8QRA6-F1
#
_entry.id   AF-A0A7W8QRA6-F1
#
_cell.length_a   1.000
_cell.length_b   1.000
_cell.length_c   1.000
_cell.angle_alpha   90.00
_cell.angle_beta   90.00
_cell.angle_gamma   90.00
#
_symmetry.space_group_name_H-M   'P 1'
#
loop_
_entity.id
_entity.type
_entity.pdbx_description
1 polymer ?
#
loop_
_entity_poly.entity_id
_entity_poly.type
_entity_poly.pdbx_seq_one_letter_code
_entity_poly.pdbx_strand_id
1 'polypeptide(L)'
;MVLSALFGAAVMLVVVILVMVNFGSGNGGEDTAAPAPDTAAGAEAPAEEETGEDTAPGGSAETATEETEAPEEAEVLFGPEELVIDLSGGGQNIDLDSEPPLVTSSSIGGADLSVRSGSRSPSLSSGGYKPYLAPLPEGGEQPGPEECLDNVSTNGTLDGDFKRGARFRVQTDEGLPAYFEVTSAPKGKGENTIELTVWESPS
;
A
#
# COMPACT_ATOMS: atom_id res chain seq x y z
N MET A 1 -18.60 10.27 -58.95
CA MET A 1 -19.85 10.86 -58.43
C MET A 1 -20.00 10.40 -56.98
N VAL A 2 -20.05 11.37 -56.05
CA VAL A 2 -20.77 11.34 -54.75
C VAL A 2 -20.19 10.36 -53.70
N LEU A 3 -19.84 10.69 -52.45
CA LEU A 3 -19.89 11.90 -51.63
C LEU A 3 -19.02 11.67 -50.37
N SER A 4 -18.53 12.77 -49.81
CA SER A 4 -17.79 12.90 -48.55
C SER A 4 -18.59 12.62 -47.28
N ALA A 5 -17.86 12.63 -46.16
CA ALA A 5 -18.25 12.93 -44.76
C ALA A 5 -18.56 11.69 -43.88
N LEU A 6 -18.17 11.61 -42.60
CA LEU A 6 -17.90 12.65 -41.59
C LEU A 6 -16.74 12.28 -40.65
N PHE A 7 -15.98 13.30 -40.28
CA PHE A 7 -15.28 13.40 -39.00
C PHE A 7 -16.29 13.33 -37.83
N GLY A 8 -15.98 12.56 -36.81
CA GLY A 8 -16.67 12.59 -35.51
C GLY A 8 -15.63 12.52 -34.40
N ALA A 9 -15.17 13.70 -33.97
CA ALA A 9 -14.23 13.88 -32.87
C ALA A 9 -14.92 13.76 -31.50
N ALA A 10 -14.09 13.46 -30.50
CA ALA A 10 -14.25 13.75 -29.08
C ALA A 10 -15.30 12.93 -28.30
N VAL A 11 -14.86 11.81 -27.74
CA VAL A 11 -15.45 11.30 -26.49
C VAL A 11 -14.99 12.24 -25.38
N MET A 12 -15.89 13.10 -24.91
CA MET A 12 -15.67 13.93 -23.72
C MET A 12 -15.55 13.01 -22.50
N LEU A 13 -14.36 13.01 -21.90
CA LEU A 13 -14.04 12.37 -20.64
C LEU A 13 -14.67 13.20 -19.52
N VAL A 14 -15.79 12.73 -18.96
CA VAL A 14 -16.38 13.28 -17.74
C VAL A 14 -15.83 12.48 -16.57
N VAL A 15 -14.80 13.01 -15.91
CA VAL A 15 -14.33 12.53 -14.60
C VAL A 15 -15.14 13.27 -13.55
N VAL A 16 -16.03 12.57 -12.86
CA VAL A 16 -16.66 13.06 -11.63
C VAL A 16 -15.87 12.49 -10.47
N ILE A 17 -15.07 13.33 -9.81
CA ILE A 17 -14.44 13.00 -8.53
C ILE A 17 -15.47 13.33 -7.44
N LEU A 18 -15.97 12.30 -6.77
CA LEU A 18 -16.78 12.45 -5.56
C LEU A 18 -15.86 12.32 -4.35
N VAL A 19 -15.44 13.46 -3.80
CA VAL A 19 -14.75 13.53 -2.52
C VAL A 19 -15.82 13.59 -1.43
N MET A 20 -16.12 12.46 -0.80
CA MET A 20 -16.90 12.45 0.45
C MET A 20 -15.94 12.66 1.61
N VAL A 21 -15.87 13.90 2.09
CA VAL A 21 -15.25 14.22 3.38
C VAL A 21 -16.29 13.96 4.46
N ASN A 22 -16.16 12.87 5.21
CA ASN A 22 -16.99 12.61 6.38
C ASN A 22 -16.24 13.09 7.63
N PHE A 23 -16.48 14.34 8.03
CA PHE A 23 -16.18 14.83 9.37
C PHE A 23 -17.48 14.78 10.18
N GLY A 24 -17.45 14.10 11.33
CA GLY A 24 -18.37 14.39 12.42
C GLY A 24 -19.06 13.19 13.06
N SER A 25 -18.47 12.76 14.17
CA SER A 25 -19.12 12.47 15.45
C SER A 25 -20.58 11.98 15.48
N GLY A 26 -20.76 10.77 16.00
CA GLY A 26 -21.40 10.58 17.30
C GLY A 26 -22.90 10.89 17.47
N ASN A 27 -23.64 9.82 17.76
CA ASN A 27 -24.92 9.73 18.48
C ASN A 27 -26.21 10.28 17.84
N GLY A 28 -27.05 9.33 17.40
CA GLY A 28 -28.29 8.94 18.08
C GLY A 28 -29.40 9.99 18.26
N GLY A 29 -30.61 9.62 17.83
CA GLY A 29 -31.85 10.13 18.41
C GLY A 29 -32.77 10.84 17.43
N GLU A 30 -33.95 10.26 17.26
CA GLU A 30 -35.12 10.75 16.53
C GLU A 30 -35.72 12.05 17.14
N ASP A 31 -36.50 12.73 16.30
CA ASP A 31 -37.62 13.65 16.58
C ASP A 31 -37.41 15.09 17.10
N THR A 32 -37.61 16.02 16.15
CA THR A 32 -38.59 17.12 16.15
C THR A 32 -38.85 17.93 17.43
N ALA A 33 -38.33 19.16 17.49
CA ALA A 33 -39.08 20.43 17.65
C ALA A 33 -38.19 21.56 18.24
N ALA A 34 -38.17 22.71 17.56
CA ALA A 34 -37.59 23.98 18.05
C ALA A 34 -38.51 24.64 19.12
N PRO A 35 -38.07 25.65 19.91
CA PRO A 35 -37.73 26.98 19.38
C PRO A 35 -36.62 27.80 20.11
N ALA A 36 -35.77 28.44 19.29
CA ALA A 36 -35.36 29.87 19.27
C ALA A 36 -34.83 30.60 20.55
N PRO A 37 -34.28 31.84 20.44
CA PRO A 37 -32.85 32.14 20.45
C PRO A 37 -32.43 33.12 21.56
N ASP A 38 -31.13 33.28 21.82
CA ASP A 38 -30.62 34.57 22.33
C ASP A 38 -29.16 34.81 21.89
N THR A 39 -28.96 35.96 21.25
CA THR A 39 -27.70 36.49 20.74
C THR A 39 -27.43 37.81 21.46
N ALA A 40 -26.22 37.99 21.98
CA ALA A 40 -25.41 39.23 22.06
C ALA A 40 -24.53 39.20 23.32
N ALA A 41 -23.21 39.06 23.20
CA ALA A 41 -22.20 40.10 22.94
C ALA A 41 -21.73 40.83 24.22
N GLY A 42 -20.42 40.83 24.47
CA GLY A 42 -19.78 41.65 25.50
C GLY A 42 -18.30 41.31 25.65
N ALA A 43 -17.44 42.25 25.26
CA ALA A 43 -16.00 42.16 25.17
C ALA A 43 -15.28 42.63 26.46
N GLU A 44 -13.94 42.54 26.41
CA GLU A 44 -12.91 43.28 27.16
C GLU A 44 -12.22 42.62 28.38
N ALA A 45 -10.89 42.46 28.23
CA ALA A 45 -9.87 42.41 29.30
C ALA A 45 -9.38 43.86 29.57
N PRO A 46 -8.76 44.19 30.73
CA PRO A 46 -7.29 43.99 30.95
C PRO A 46 -6.89 43.66 32.43
N ALA A 47 -5.77 42.94 32.68
CA ALA A 47 -4.43 43.37 33.20
C ALA A 47 -4.41 43.83 34.71
N GLU A 48 -3.44 43.60 35.62
CA GLU A 48 -1.97 43.42 35.63
C GLU A 48 -1.43 42.71 36.93
N GLU A 49 -0.20 42.18 36.82
CA GLU A 49 0.98 41.98 37.72
C GLU A 49 0.96 41.83 39.28
N GLU A 50 1.77 40.88 39.80
CA GLU A 50 2.99 41.05 40.67
C GLU A 50 3.47 39.66 41.23
N THR A 51 4.67 39.13 40.89
CA THR A 51 6.05 39.24 41.48
C THR A 51 6.42 38.27 42.64
N GLY A 52 7.62 37.67 42.53
CA GLY A 52 8.45 37.04 43.58
C GLY A 52 8.17 35.55 43.90
N GLU A 53 9.13 34.65 44.13
CA GLU A 53 10.58 34.73 44.31
C GLU A 53 11.21 33.31 44.28
N ASP A 54 12.51 33.30 44.03
CA ASP A 54 13.56 32.29 43.88
C ASP A 54 13.56 31.02 44.79
N THR A 55 13.99 29.87 44.25
CA THR A 55 14.88 28.87 44.92
C THR A 55 15.39 27.83 43.90
N ALA A 56 16.71 27.77 43.73
CA ALA A 56 17.47 26.64 43.14
C ALA A 56 18.43 26.06 44.22
N PRO A 57 19.30 25.05 43.96
CA PRO A 57 19.34 23.99 42.95
C PRO A 57 19.55 22.59 43.59
N GLY A 58 19.44 21.49 42.82
CA GLY A 58 20.01 20.21 43.26
C GLY A 58 19.35 18.96 42.70
N GLY A 59 19.79 18.54 41.52
CA GLY A 59 19.51 17.21 41.00
C GLY A 59 20.41 16.97 39.81
N SER A 60 21.44 16.15 39.99
CA SER A 60 22.26 15.62 38.90
C SER A 60 21.34 15.05 37.83
N ALA A 61 21.21 15.75 36.71
CA ALA A 61 20.82 15.11 35.48
C ALA A 61 22.04 14.29 35.03
N GLU A 62 22.10 13.02 35.46
CA GLU A 62 22.79 12.02 34.64
C GLU A 62 22.06 12.04 33.30
N THR A 63 22.68 12.70 32.32
CA THR A 63 22.33 12.53 30.92
C THR A 63 22.67 11.09 30.59
N ALA A 64 21.71 10.20 30.81
CA ALA A 64 21.70 8.89 30.17
C ALA A 64 21.83 9.18 28.68
N THR A 65 22.99 8.89 28.14
CA THR A 65 23.18 8.81 26.70
C THR A 65 22.41 7.57 26.31
N GLU A 66 21.13 7.73 25.94
CA GLU A 66 20.46 6.72 25.13
C GLU A 66 21.29 6.61 23.85
N GLU A 67 22.13 5.57 23.79
CA GLU A 67 22.60 5.07 22.52
C GLU A 67 21.34 4.66 21.75
N THR A 68 20.87 5.56 20.89
CA THR A 68 19.97 5.19 19.81
C THR A 68 20.75 4.23 18.94
N GLU A 69 20.58 2.92 19.20
CA GLU A 69 20.97 1.89 18.24
C GLU A 69 20.32 2.26 16.91
N ALA A 70 21.14 2.37 15.87
CA ALA A 70 20.62 2.53 14.53
C ALA A 70 19.71 1.34 14.24
N PRO A 71 18.53 1.54 13.62
CA PRO A 71 17.65 0.42 13.30
C PRO A 71 18.43 -0.63 12.53
N GLU A 72 18.40 -1.88 13.00
CA GLU A 72 19.01 -2.99 12.27
C GLU A 72 18.31 -3.11 10.92
N GLU A 73 19.08 -3.07 9.82
CA GLU A 73 18.52 -3.29 8.49
C GLU A 73 17.94 -4.71 8.44
N ALA A 74 16.65 -4.83 8.10
CA ALA A 74 15.97 -6.13 8.12
C ALA A 74 16.68 -7.16 7.22
N GLU A 75 16.79 -8.40 7.70
CA GLU A 75 17.46 -9.48 7.00
C GLU A 75 16.74 -9.82 5.67
N VAL A 76 17.52 -10.18 4.64
CA VAL A 76 16.98 -10.65 3.37
C VAL A 76 16.86 -12.17 3.39
N LEU A 77 15.63 -12.69 3.37
CA LEU A 77 15.34 -14.12 3.36
C LEU A 77 15.50 -14.73 1.95
N PHE A 78 15.16 -13.95 0.93
CA PHE A 78 15.33 -14.35 -0.47
C PHE A 78 15.60 -13.15 -1.37
N GLY A 79 16.47 -13.34 -2.36
CA GLY A 79 16.73 -12.38 -3.43
C GLY A 79 17.68 -11.22 -3.09
N PRO A 80 17.79 -10.20 -3.96
CA PRO A 80 17.11 -10.07 -5.25
C PRO A 80 17.48 -11.20 -6.22
N GLU A 81 16.49 -11.98 -6.64
CA GLU A 81 16.68 -13.13 -7.53
C GLU A 81 15.50 -13.31 -8.48
N GLU A 82 15.76 -13.88 -9.67
CA GLU A 82 14.74 -14.14 -10.67
C GLU A 82 13.87 -15.36 -10.31
N LEU A 83 12.56 -15.19 -10.41
CA LEU A 83 11.58 -16.26 -10.27
C LEU A 83 10.81 -16.45 -11.59
N VAL A 84 10.78 -17.68 -12.09
CA VAL A 84 10.10 -18.04 -13.33
C VAL A 84 8.69 -18.57 -13.04
N ILE A 85 7.71 -18.03 -13.77
CA ILE A 85 6.29 -18.35 -13.64
C ILE A 85 5.78 -18.88 -15.00
N ASP A 86 5.61 -20.20 -15.10
CA ASP A 86 5.07 -20.82 -16.32
C ASP A 86 3.53 -20.82 -16.33
N LEU A 87 2.95 -19.96 -17.17
CA LEU A 87 1.50 -19.84 -17.31
C LEU A 87 0.90 -20.75 -18.40
N SER A 88 1.68 -21.68 -18.97
CA SER A 88 1.20 -22.62 -19.99
C SER A 88 -0.01 -23.44 -19.52
N GLY A 89 -0.01 -23.82 -18.23
CA GLY A 89 -1.09 -24.53 -17.54
C GLY A 89 -2.31 -23.67 -17.17
N GLY A 90 -2.27 -22.36 -17.40
CA GLY A 90 -3.38 -21.44 -17.15
C GLY A 90 -3.22 -20.56 -15.91
N GLY A 91 -2.32 -20.90 -15.00
CA GLY A 91 -2.01 -20.10 -13.81
C GLY A 91 -1.04 -20.78 -12.86
N GLN A 92 -0.45 -19.99 -11.98
CA GLN A 92 0.43 -20.41 -10.90
C GLN A 92 0.02 -19.70 -9.61
N ASN A 93 0.16 -20.38 -8.49
CA ASN A 93 0.11 -19.81 -7.15
C ASN A 93 1.54 -19.77 -6.62
N ILE A 94 1.84 -18.73 -5.85
CA ILE A 94 3.18 -18.46 -5.32
C ILE A 94 3.05 -18.29 -3.82
N ASP A 95 3.84 -19.03 -3.07
CA ASP A 95 4.04 -18.92 -1.64
C ASP A 95 5.46 -18.40 -1.42
N LEU A 96 5.57 -17.24 -0.79
CA LEU A 96 6.80 -16.49 -0.56
C LEU A 96 7.41 -16.78 0.81
N ASP A 97 6.66 -17.42 1.72
CA ASP A 97 7.11 -17.82 3.06
C ASP A 97 7.92 -19.13 3.00
N SER A 98 7.74 -19.92 1.94
CA SER A 98 8.58 -21.08 1.64
C SER A 98 10.04 -20.70 1.36
N GLU A 99 10.99 -21.54 1.81
CA GLU A 99 12.43 -21.39 1.55
C GLU A 99 12.96 -22.51 0.64
N PRO A 100 13.25 -22.26 -0.66
CA PRO A 100 12.99 -21.04 -1.42
C PRO A 100 11.49 -20.86 -1.77
N PRO A 101 11.08 -19.66 -2.25
CA PRO A 101 9.70 -19.40 -2.66
C PRO A 101 9.15 -20.48 -3.60
N LEU A 102 7.94 -20.94 -3.32
CA LEU A 102 7.30 -22.04 -4.03
C LEU A 102 6.39 -21.52 -5.13
N VAL A 103 6.64 -21.91 -6.38
CA VAL A 103 5.74 -21.66 -7.52
C VAL A 103 5.08 -22.96 -7.93
N THR A 104 3.74 -23.00 -7.95
CA THR A 104 3.00 -24.22 -8.27
C THR A 104 1.66 -23.98 -8.95
N SER A 105 1.32 -24.87 -9.89
CA SER A 105 0.02 -24.86 -10.58
C SER A 105 -1.12 -25.38 -9.69
N SER A 106 -0.79 -26.06 -8.59
CA SER A 106 -1.76 -26.57 -7.63
C SER A 106 -2.22 -25.46 -6.69
N SER A 107 -3.48 -25.53 -6.27
CA SER A 107 -3.94 -24.70 -5.15
C SER A 107 -3.26 -25.17 -3.87
N ILE A 108 -2.58 -24.26 -3.20
CA ILE A 108 -1.98 -24.47 -1.88
C ILE A 108 -2.63 -23.50 -0.90
N GLY A 109 -2.76 -23.91 0.37
CA GLY A 109 -3.08 -22.96 1.44
C GLY A 109 -1.85 -22.11 1.71
N GLY A 110 -2.03 -20.82 2.03
CA GLY A 110 -0.92 -19.90 2.26
C GLY A 110 -0.26 -19.34 1.00
N ALA A 111 -0.84 -19.52 -0.20
CA ALA A 111 -0.31 -18.82 -1.37
C ALA A 111 -0.51 -17.31 -1.21
N ASP A 112 0.57 -16.53 -1.23
CA ASP A 112 0.58 -15.07 -1.17
C ASP A 112 0.18 -14.40 -2.46
N LEU A 113 0.44 -15.05 -3.60
CA LEU A 113 0.14 -14.49 -4.92
C LEU A 113 -0.48 -15.55 -5.82
N SER A 114 -1.28 -15.07 -6.77
CA SER A 114 -1.81 -15.86 -7.86
C SER A 114 -1.61 -15.11 -9.17
N VAL A 115 -0.94 -15.75 -10.12
CA VAL A 115 -0.78 -15.24 -11.49
C VAL A 115 -1.56 -16.13 -12.43
N ARG A 116 -2.53 -15.58 -13.16
CA ARG A 116 -3.39 -16.34 -14.08
C ARG A 116 -3.15 -15.89 -15.50
N SER A 117 -3.11 -16.84 -16.44
CA SER A 117 -3.01 -16.52 -17.86
C SER A 117 -4.27 -15.78 -18.31
N GLY A 118 -4.11 -14.73 -19.11
CA GLY A 118 -5.21 -14.00 -19.71
C GLY A 118 -5.08 -13.92 -21.23
N SER A 119 -6.17 -13.54 -21.90
CA SER A 119 -6.22 -13.42 -23.36
C SER A 119 -5.44 -12.22 -23.90
N ARG A 120 -5.16 -11.22 -23.05
CA ARG A 120 -4.41 -10.00 -23.40
C ARG A 120 -3.12 -9.86 -22.61
N SER A 121 -3.22 -9.94 -21.29
CA SER A 121 -2.13 -9.97 -20.31
C SER A 121 -2.50 -10.96 -19.21
N PRO A 122 -1.51 -11.55 -18.51
CA PRO A 122 -1.76 -12.23 -17.25
C PRO A 122 -2.39 -11.29 -16.22
N SER A 123 -3.15 -11.85 -15.28
CA SER A 123 -3.66 -11.12 -14.10
C SER A 123 -2.88 -11.53 -12.87
N LEU A 124 -2.68 -10.58 -11.96
CA LEU A 124 -2.11 -10.80 -10.63
C LEU A 124 -3.20 -10.56 -9.59
N SER A 125 -3.27 -11.44 -8.60
CA SER A 125 -4.06 -11.21 -7.39
C SER A 125 -3.30 -11.64 -6.14
N SER A 126 -3.62 -11.03 -5.02
CA SER A 126 -3.14 -11.43 -3.70
C SER A 126 -3.77 -12.74 -3.25
N GLY A 127 -3.05 -13.42 -2.37
CA GLY A 127 -3.44 -14.59 -1.62
C GLY A 127 -4.57 -14.32 -0.65
N GLY A 128 -5.43 -15.32 -0.43
CA GLY A 128 -6.38 -15.32 0.69
C GLY A 128 -7.45 -14.22 0.68
N TYR A 129 -7.67 -13.50 -0.43
CA TYR A 129 -8.60 -12.37 -0.55
C TYR A 129 -8.31 -11.21 0.42
N LYS A 130 -7.04 -11.01 0.80
CA LYS A 130 -6.60 -9.88 1.63
C LYS A 130 -5.87 -8.85 0.77
N PRO A 131 -6.00 -7.54 1.03
CA PRO A 131 -5.44 -6.47 0.19
C PRO A 131 -3.92 -6.32 0.41
N TYR A 132 -3.16 -7.37 0.11
CA TYR A 132 -1.75 -7.49 0.44
C TYR A 132 -0.80 -7.10 -0.70
N LEU A 133 -1.33 -6.52 -1.78
CA LEU A 133 -0.55 -5.97 -2.86
C LEU A 133 -0.62 -4.45 -2.83
N ALA A 134 0.50 -3.75 -3.00
CA ALA A 134 0.48 -2.30 -3.26
C ALA A 134 1.32 -2.00 -4.53
N PRO A 135 0.70 -1.45 -5.60
CA PRO A 135 1.42 -1.15 -6.82
C PRO A 135 2.40 0.02 -6.64
N LEU A 136 3.51 -0.08 -7.33
CA LEU A 136 4.52 0.97 -7.46
C LEU A 136 4.49 1.59 -8.86
N PRO A 137 4.89 2.87 -9.00
CA PRO A 137 5.20 3.44 -10.30
C PRO A 137 6.26 2.61 -11.05
N GLU A 138 6.18 2.59 -12.39
CA GLU A 138 7.19 1.94 -13.22
C GLU A 138 8.54 2.66 -13.08
N GLY A 139 9.62 1.89 -12.91
CA GLY A 139 10.96 2.40 -12.64
C GLY A 139 11.11 3.08 -11.27
N GLY A 140 12.35 3.45 -10.92
CA GLY A 140 12.70 3.99 -9.60
C GLY A 140 13.43 2.98 -8.71
N GLU A 141 13.78 3.40 -7.51
CA GLU A 141 14.51 2.56 -6.54
C GLU A 141 13.60 1.49 -5.96
N GLN A 142 14.17 0.34 -5.62
CA GLN A 142 13.48 -0.72 -4.87
C GLN A 142 13.15 -0.19 -3.47
N PRO A 143 11.89 -0.31 -3.01
CA PRO A 143 11.52 0.11 -1.66
C PRO A 143 12.23 -0.74 -0.59
N GLY A 144 12.34 -0.18 0.60
CA GLY A 144 12.75 -0.94 1.80
C GLY A 144 11.59 -1.77 2.39
N PRO A 145 11.89 -2.69 3.32
CA PRO A 145 10.92 -3.58 3.94
C PRO A 145 9.85 -2.83 4.76
N GLU A 146 10.23 -1.82 5.54
CA GLU A 146 9.27 -0.98 6.30
C GLU A 146 8.30 -0.24 5.37
N GLU A 147 8.84 0.38 4.32
CA GLU A 147 8.05 1.09 3.31
C GLU A 147 7.06 0.15 2.60
N CYS A 148 7.45 -1.12 2.38
CA CYS A 148 6.57 -2.15 1.86
C CYS A 148 5.35 -2.37 2.76
N LEU A 149 5.57 -2.65 4.05
CA LEU A 149 4.50 -2.93 4.99
C LEU A 149 3.56 -1.73 5.17
N ASP A 150 4.11 -0.53 5.34
CA ASP A 150 3.33 0.70 5.51
C ASP A 150 2.43 0.99 4.30
N ASN A 151 2.98 0.81 3.10
CA ASN A 151 2.22 1.05 1.87
C ASN A 151 1.18 -0.02 1.61
N VAL A 152 1.45 -1.29 1.93
CA VAL A 152 0.43 -2.33 1.80
C VAL A 152 -0.73 -2.08 2.78
N SER A 153 -0.42 -1.69 4.02
CA SER A 153 -1.44 -1.32 5.02
C SER A 153 -2.34 -0.16 4.55
N THR A 154 -1.74 0.85 3.90
CA THR A 154 -2.45 2.08 3.51
C THR A 154 -3.10 2.01 2.12
N ASN A 155 -2.40 1.40 1.15
CA ASN A 155 -2.73 1.42 -0.28
C ASN A 155 -2.95 0.00 -0.85
N GLY A 156 -3.17 -0.97 0.02
CA GLY A 156 -3.38 -2.37 -0.34
C GLY A 156 -4.55 -2.59 -1.31
N THR A 157 -4.35 -3.51 -2.25
CA THR A 157 -5.33 -3.97 -3.23
C THR A 157 -5.31 -5.49 -3.32
N LEU A 158 -6.40 -6.06 -3.81
CA LEU A 158 -6.51 -7.49 -4.11
C LEU A 158 -5.88 -7.86 -5.44
N ASP A 159 -5.82 -6.93 -6.38
CA ASP A 159 -5.50 -7.20 -7.78
C ASP A 159 -4.45 -6.21 -8.30
N GLY A 160 -3.64 -6.68 -9.24
CA GLY A 160 -2.64 -5.89 -9.96
C GLY A 160 -2.57 -6.25 -11.44
N ASP A 161 -2.02 -5.33 -12.24
CA ASP A 161 -1.75 -5.57 -13.66
C ASP A 161 -0.39 -6.25 -13.83
N PHE A 162 -0.39 -7.52 -14.24
CA PHE A 162 0.83 -8.29 -14.46
C PHE A 162 1.37 -8.03 -15.87
N LYS A 163 2.18 -6.98 -16.00
CA LYS A 163 2.83 -6.56 -17.24
C LYS A 163 4.29 -6.23 -16.98
N ARG A 164 5.13 -6.31 -18.02
CA ARG A 164 6.55 -5.95 -17.91
C ARG A 164 6.72 -4.54 -17.35
N GLY A 165 7.61 -4.38 -16.38
CA GLY A 165 7.88 -3.13 -15.66
C GLY A 165 6.89 -2.81 -14.55
N ALA A 166 5.83 -3.62 -14.37
CA ALA A 166 4.98 -3.49 -13.19
C ALA A 166 5.75 -3.91 -11.95
N ARG A 167 5.60 -3.13 -10.89
CA ARG A 167 6.33 -3.26 -9.63
C ARG A 167 5.31 -3.30 -8.49
N PHE A 168 5.53 -4.16 -7.51
CA PHE A 168 4.62 -4.32 -6.39
C PHE A 168 5.37 -4.50 -5.09
N ARG A 169 4.81 -3.90 -4.04
CA ARG A 169 5.08 -4.24 -2.64
C ARG A 169 4.06 -5.30 -2.24
N VAL A 170 4.49 -6.27 -1.45
CA VAL A 170 3.68 -7.39 -1.01
C VAL A 170 3.87 -7.55 0.50
N GLN A 171 2.79 -7.90 1.19
CA GLN A 171 2.86 -8.48 2.53
C GLN A 171 2.42 -9.95 2.42
N THR A 172 3.22 -10.90 2.88
CA THR A 172 2.79 -12.31 2.90
C THR A 172 1.70 -12.52 3.94
N ASP A 173 1.03 -13.66 3.92
CA ASP A 173 0.02 -13.94 4.95
C ASP A 173 0.61 -14.21 6.34
N GLU A 174 1.89 -14.56 6.42
CA GLU A 174 2.71 -14.57 7.64
C GLU A 174 3.28 -13.18 8.02
N GLY A 175 3.10 -12.18 7.17
CA GLY A 175 3.43 -10.77 7.45
C GLY A 175 4.79 -10.31 6.93
N LEU A 176 5.51 -11.15 6.20
CA LEU A 176 6.81 -10.80 5.63
C LEU A 176 6.65 -9.72 4.53
N PRO A 177 7.48 -8.66 4.54
CA PRO A 177 7.56 -7.75 3.42
C PRO A 177 8.24 -8.42 2.23
N ALA A 178 7.70 -8.19 1.05
CA ALA A 178 8.33 -8.57 -0.20
C ALA A 178 8.14 -7.49 -1.28
N TYR A 179 9.03 -7.50 -2.26
CA TYR A 179 9.00 -6.64 -3.43
C TYR A 179 9.23 -7.50 -4.66
N PHE A 180 8.51 -7.21 -5.74
CA PHE A 180 8.91 -7.72 -7.04
C PHE A 180 8.69 -6.74 -8.19
N GLU A 181 9.50 -6.92 -9.23
CA GLU A 181 9.33 -6.31 -10.55
C GLU A 181 9.10 -7.39 -11.59
N VAL A 182 8.12 -7.19 -12.47
CA VAL A 182 7.88 -8.07 -13.61
C VAL A 182 8.88 -7.75 -14.72
N THR A 183 9.92 -8.56 -14.84
CA THR A 183 10.97 -8.38 -15.87
C THR A 183 10.53 -8.92 -17.23
N SER A 184 9.64 -9.94 -17.28
CA SER A 184 9.10 -10.50 -18.51
C SER A 184 7.64 -10.93 -18.36
N ALA A 185 6.76 -10.44 -19.25
CA ALA A 185 5.36 -10.85 -19.33
C ALA A 185 4.88 -10.90 -20.79
N PRO A 186 5.21 -11.97 -21.55
CA PRO A 186 4.72 -12.11 -22.91
C PRO A 186 3.19 -12.21 -22.95
N LYS A 187 2.59 -11.77 -24.05
CA LYS A 187 1.13 -11.87 -24.24
C LYS A 187 0.73 -13.34 -24.36
N GLY A 188 -0.34 -13.71 -23.65
CA GLY A 188 -0.93 -15.04 -23.73
C GLY A 188 -0.31 -16.03 -22.74
N LYS A 189 0.13 -17.18 -23.24
CA LYS A 189 0.67 -18.29 -22.45
C LYS A 189 2.20 -18.35 -22.59
N GLY A 190 2.85 -18.89 -21.56
CA GLY A 190 4.28 -19.17 -21.57
C GLY A 190 4.95 -18.76 -20.26
N GLU A 191 6.28 -18.72 -20.30
CA GLU A 191 7.11 -18.31 -19.18
C GLU A 191 7.09 -16.78 -19.00
N ASN A 192 6.93 -16.39 -17.75
CA ASN A 192 7.02 -15.02 -17.26
C ASN A 192 8.14 -14.99 -16.22
N THR A 193 8.73 -13.83 -16.00
CA THR A 193 9.84 -13.68 -15.05
C THR A 193 9.57 -12.46 -14.19
N ILE A 194 9.81 -12.60 -12.90
CA ILE A 194 9.89 -11.51 -11.94
C ILE A 194 11.28 -11.49 -11.30
N GLU A 195 11.75 -10.32 -10.91
CA GLU A 195 12.84 -10.17 -9.93
C GLU A 195 12.17 -9.96 -8.57
N LEU A 196 12.48 -10.80 -7.58
CA LEU A 196 11.81 -10.88 -6.29
C LEU A 196 12.83 -10.68 -5.16
N THR A 197 12.41 -9.97 -4.11
CA THR A 197 13.10 -9.90 -2.81
C THR A 197 12.09 -10.12 -1.70
N VAL A 198 12.43 -10.94 -0.72
CA VAL A 198 11.65 -11.19 0.50
C VAL A 198 12.55 -10.89 1.70
N TRP A 199 12.02 -10.15 2.66
CA TRP A 199 12.73 -9.77 3.88
C TRP A 199 12.10 -10.40 5.10
N GLU A 200 12.87 -10.50 6.17
CA GLU A 200 12.31 -10.65 7.50
C GLU A 200 11.47 -9.41 7.85
N SER A 201 10.49 -9.60 8.74
CA SER A 201 9.73 -8.46 9.28
C SER A 201 10.65 -7.54 10.09
N PRO A 202 10.62 -6.21 9.85
CA PRO A 202 11.28 -5.25 10.72
C PRO A 202 10.81 -5.38 12.17
N SER A 203 11.73 -5.28 13.12
CA SER A 203 11.50 -5.40 14.56
C SER A 203 10.98 -4.13 15.22
#